data_AF-A0A318A2T5-F1
#
_entry.id   AF-A0A318A2T5-F1
#
_cell.length_a   1.000
_cell.length_b   1.000
_cell.length_c   1.000
_cell.angle_alpha   90.00
_cell.angle_beta   90.00
_cell.angle_gamma   90.00
#
_symmetry.space_group_name_H-M   'P 1'
#
loop_
_entity.id
_entity.type
_entity.pdbx_description
1 polymer ?
#
loop_
_entity_poly.entity_id
_entity_poly.type
_entity_poly.pdbx_seq_one_letter_code
_entity_poly.pdbx_strand_id
1 'polypeptide(L)'
;MWFALGAGTLLCLLLVAGVYAPLLGLIGSSAGAAWFVPVPIGAITLVTLLGFAVSLALLALITLVRSVPLAWTLALSAVIVGLLTSIFPAFAVAQAGVERGGQLIPWILEWINTAIAVLP
;
A
#
# COMPACT_ATOMS: atom_id res chain seq x y z
N MET A 1 5.40 -22.57 19.45
CA MET A 1 4.68 -22.67 18.15
C MET A 1 3.43 -21.82 18.19
N TRP A 2 2.45 -22.17 19.03
CA TRP A 2 1.20 -21.41 19.20
C TRP A 2 1.40 -19.94 19.53
N PHE A 3 2.32 -19.61 20.44
CA PHE A 3 2.67 -18.21 20.73
C PHE A 3 3.29 -17.46 19.55
N ALA A 4 4.12 -18.12 18.72
CA ALA A 4 4.74 -17.50 17.55
C ALA A 4 3.70 -17.28 16.43
N LEU A 5 2.78 -18.23 16.26
CA LEU A 5 1.67 -18.12 15.33
C LEU A 5 0.73 -16.98 15.77
N GLY A 6 0.33 -16.98 17.05
CA GLY A 6 -0.50 -15.91 17.62
C GLY A 6 0.15 -14.53 17.51
N ALA A 7 1.43 -14.38 17.88
CA ALA A 7 2.14 -13.11 17.77
C ALA A 7 2.29 -12.65 16.30
N GLY A 8 2.63 -13.56 15.39
CA GLY A 8 2.73 -13.27 13.96
C GLY A 8 1.39 -12.85 13.35
N THR A 9 0.31 -13.57 13.66
CA THR A 9 -1.04 -13.22 13.20
C THR A 9 -1.50 -11.88 13.77
N LEU A 10 -1.26 -11.64 15.06
CA LEU A 10 -1.63 -10.38 15.71
C LEU A 10 -0.87 -9.19 15.09
N LEU A 11 0.43 -9.36 14.82
CA LEU A 11 1.24 -8.34 14.14
C LEU A 11 0.74 -8.08 12.72
N CYS A 12 0.44 -9.12 11.94
CA CYS A 12 -0.14 -8.97 10.61
C CYS A 12 -1.48 -8.22 10.66
N LEU A 13 -2.36 -8.55 11.61
CA LEU A 13 -3.63 -7.85 11.80
C LEU A 13 -3.43 -6.38 12.16
N LEU A 14 -2.48 -6.07 13.06
CA LEU A 14 -2.12 -4.70 13.40
C LEU A 14 -1.58 -3.93 12.19
N LEU A 15 -0.77 -4.57 11.36
CA LEU A 15 -0.20 -3.95 10.16
C LEU A 15 -1.29 -3.63 9.14
N VAL A 16 -2.23 -4.56 8.96
CA VAL A 16 -3.39 -4.38 8.08
C VAL A 16 -4.29 -3.27 8.61
N ALA A 17 -4.63 -3.28 9.89
CA ALA A 17 -5.53 -2.29 10.47
C ALA A 17 -4.90 -0.90 10.61
N GLY A 18 -3.62 -0.83 10.98
CA GLY A 18 -2.93 0.42 11.32
C GLY A 18 -2.24 1.11 10.15
N VAL A 19 -1.85 0.37 9.12
CA VAL A 19 -1.12 0.92 7.95
C VAL A 19 -1.92 0.71 6.67
N TYR A 20 -2.32 -0.52 6.41
CA TYR A 20 -2.85 -0.89 5.10
C TYR A 20 -4.29 -0.38 4.88
N ALA A 21 -5.17 -0.55 5.85
CA ALA A 21 -6.54 -0.07 5.83
C ALA A 21 -6.65 1.46 5.70
N PRO A 22 -5.90 2.28 6.47
CA PRO A 22 -5.91 3.73 6.26
C PRO A 22 -5.32 4.14 4.91
N LEU A 23 -4.26 3.46 4.42
CA LEU A 23 -3.73 3.71 3.07
C LEU A 23 -4.79 3.44 2.00
N LEU A 24 -5.48 2.30 2.07
CA LEU A 24 -6.57 2.00 1.14
C LEU A 24 -7.75 2.96 1.31
N GLY A 25 -8.05 3.42 2.51
CA GLY A 25 -9.08 4.43 2.78
C GLY A 25 -8.75 5.78 2.13
N LEU A 26 -7.49 6.21 2.19
CA LEU A 26 -6.99 7.40 1.51
C LEU A 26 -7.02 7.24 -0.02
N ILE A 27 -6.60 6.08 -0.52
CA ILE A 27 -6.64 5.79 -1.96
C ILE A 27 -8.10 5.73 -2.44
N GLY A 28 -8.98 5.06 -1.69
CA GLY A 28 -10.40 4.95 -1.99
C GLY A 28 -11.14 6.29 -1.94
N SER A 29 -10.80 7.19 -1.01
CA SER A 29 -11.40 8.52 -0.97
C SER A 29 -11.03 9.36 -2.19
N SER A 30 -9.83 9.15 -2.76
CA SER A 30 -9.42 9.76 -4.02
C SER A 30 -10.08 9.17 -5.27
N ALA A 31 -10.89 8.11 -5.16
CA ALA A 31 -11.62 7.54 -6.29
C ALA A 31 -12.62 8.55 -6.91
N GLY A 32 -13.12 9.52 -6.14
CA GLY A 32 -13.92 10.63 -6.68
C GLY A 32 -13.11 11.57 -7.60
N ALA A 33 -11.78 11.55 -7.48
CA ALA A 33 -10.84 12.25 -8.35
C ALA A 33 -10.22 11.33 -9.41
N ALA A 34 -10.79 10.15 -9.68
CA ALA A 34 -10.27 9.19 -10.66
C ALA A 34 -10.19 9.76 -12.09
N TRP A 35 -10.97 10.79 -12.41
CA TRP A 35 -10.87 11.53 -13.68
C TRP A 35 -9.59 12.38 -13.78
N PHE A 36 -8.94 12.66 -12.64
CA PHE A 36 -7.74 13.50 -12.53
C PHE A 36 -6.50 12.74 -12.03
N VAL A 37 -6.60 11.54 -11.45
CA VAL A 37 -5.44 10.73 -11.09
C VAL A 37 -5.69 9.28 -11.52
N PRO A 38 -5.00 8.77 -12.57
CA PRO A 38 -5.08 7.36 -12.94
C PRO A 38 -4.29 6.56 -11.92
N VAL A 39 -4.91 6.27 -10.78
CA VAL A 39 -4.31 5.40 -9.77
C VAL A 39 -4.27 3.97 -10.34
N PRO A 40 -3.12 3.28 -10.32
CA PRO A 40 -2.98 1.93 -10.87
C PRO A 40 -3.61 0.89 -9.93
N ILE A 41 -4.94 0.93 -9.80
CA ILE A 41 -5.75 0.11 -8.88
C ILE A 41 -5.52 -1.39 -9.16
N GLY A 42 -5.40 -1.78 -10.44
CA GLY A 42 -5.12 -3.16 -10.84
C GLY A 42 -3.78 -3.69 -10.33
N ALA A 43 -2.72 -2.89 -10.43
CA ALA A 43 -1.40 -3.29 -9.93
C ALA A 43 -1.37 -3.35 -8.40
N ILE A 44 -1.99 -2.37 -7.74
CA ILE A 44 -2.10 -2.31 -6.28
C ILE A 44 -2.85 -3.53 -5.76
N THR A 45 -4.03 -3.84 -6.32
CA THR A 45 -4.84 -4.99 -5.89
C THR A 45 -4.10 -6.32 -6.09
N LEU A 46 -3.45 -6.51 -7.24
CA LEU A 46 -2.74 -7.76 -7.55
C LEU A 46 -1.54 -7.97 -6.63
N VAL A 47 -0.70 -6.96 -6.42
CA VAL A 47 0.45 -7.02 -5.48
C VAL A 47 -0.02 -7.31 -4.06
N THR A 48 -1.15 -6.71 -3.66
CA THR A 48 -1.71 -6.88 -2.32
C THR A 48 -2.23 -8.28 -2.09
N LEU A 49 -2.99 -8.82 -3.04
CA LEU A 49 -3.45 -10.21 -3.01
C LEU A 49 -2.28 -11.18 -2.92
N LEU A 50 -1.22 -10.94 -3.71
CA LEU A 50 -0.03 -11.77 -3.73
C LEU A 50 0.72 -11.73 -2.39
N GLY A 51 0.92 -10.53 -1.82
CA GLY A 51 1.55 -10.37 -0.52
C GLY A 51 0.76 -11.02 0.61
N PHE A 52 -0.57 -10.86 0.62
CA PHE A 52 -1.45 -11.51 1.58
C PHE A 52 -1.39 -13.05 1.47
N ALA A 53 -1.43 -13.58 0.24
CA ALA A 53 -1.34 -15.00 -0.01
C ALA A 53 -0.02 -15.58 0.49
N VAL A 54 1.09 -14.87 0.26
CA VAL A 54 2.42 -15.28 0.75
C VAL A 54 2.47 -15.24 2.28
N SER A 55 2.03 -14.16 2.93
CA SER A 55 1.99 -14.08 4.39
C SER A 55 1.12 -15.19 5.01
N LEU A 56 -0.03 -15.51 4.41
CA LEU A 56 -0.88 -16.63 4.84
C LEU A 56 -0.18 -17.98 4.65
N ALA A 57 0.52 -18.19 3.54
CA ALA A 57 1.29 -19.40 3.31
C ALA A 57 2.40 -19.58 4.35
N LEU A 58 3.14 -18.51 4.68
CA LEU A 58 4.17 -18.54 5.72
C LEU A 58 3.58 -18.83 7.11
N LEU A 59 2.45 -18.23 7.46
CA LEU A 59 1.76 -18.51 8.73
C LEU A 59 1.21 -19.94 8.77
N ALA A 60 0.69 -20.45 7.66
CA ALA A 60 0.25 -21.84 7.54
C ALA A 60 1.44 -22.81 7.69
N LEU A 61 2.61 -22.49 7.13
CA LEU A 61 3.82 -23.30 7.30
C LEU A 61 4.24 -23.43 8.77
N ILE A 62 3.95 -22.46 9.65
CA ILE A 62 4.25 -22.55 11.09
C ILE A 62 3.50 -23.74 11.73
N THR A 63 2.30 -24.09 11.24
CA THR A 63 1.54 -25.24 11.77
C THR A 63 2.18 -26.59 11.46
N LEU A 64 3.01 -26.65 10.41
CA LEU A 64 3.70 -27.86 9.96
C LEU A 64 5.08 -28.04 10.62
N VAL A 65 5.61 -26.99 11.26
CA VAL A 65 6.98 -26.97 11.80
C VAL A 65 7.02 -27.36 13.28
N ARG A 66 7.84 -28.36 13.61
CA ARG A 66 8.02 -28.90 14.96
C ARG A 66 9.17 -28.27 15.78
N SER A 67 9.81 -27.23 15.24
CA SER A 67 10.91 -26.51 15.89
C SER A 67 10.51 -25.07 16.25
N VAL A 68 10.72 -24.70 17.51
CA VAL A 68 10.40 -23.37 18.05
C VAL A 68 11.16 -22.22 17.34
N PRO A 69 12.48 -22.31 17.07
CA PRO A 69 13.19 -21.20 16.42
C PRO A 69 12.75 -20.98 14.95
N LEU A 70 12.47 -22.05 14.20
CA LEU A 70 11.99 -21.94 12.81
C LEU A 70 10.58 -21.33 12.74
N ALA A 71 9.72 -21.61 13.72
CA ALA A 71 8.40 -20.96 13.81
C ALA A 71 8.52 -19.43 13.96
N TRP A 72 9.52 -18.95 14.69
CA TRP A 72 9.77 -17.52 14.88
C TRP A 72 10.33 -16.83 13.64
N THR A 73 11.26 -17.48 12.93
CA THR A 73 11.80 -16.92 11.68
C THR A 73 10.72 -16.84 10.61
N LEU A 74 9.85 -17.85 10.49
CA LEU A 74 8.70 -17.82 9.58
C LEU A 74 7.71 -16.69 9.92
N ALA A 75 7.44 -16.46 11.21
CA ALA A 75 6.60 -15.35 11.64
C ALA A 75 7.20 -13.98 11.30
N LEU A 76 8.51 -13.78 11.56
CA LEU A 76 9.21 -12.55 11.19
C LEU A 76 9.22 -12.33 9.67
N SER A 77 9.48 -13.39 8.90
CA SER A 77 9.43 -13.34 7.44
C SER A 77 8.04 -12.95 6.92
N ALA A 78 6.97 -13.50 7.52
CA ALA A 78 5.60 -13.12 7.16
C ALA A 78 5.31 -11.63 7.42
N VAL A 79 5.82 -11.08 8.51
CA VAL A 79 5.73 -9.65 8.85
C VAL A 79 6.50 -8.81 7.84
N ILE A 80 7.75 -9.19 7.51
CA ILE A 80 8.59 -8.49 6.52
C ILE A 80 7.90 -8.47 5.15
N VAL A 81 7.31 -9.59 4.72
CA VAL A 81 6.53 -9.65 3.48
C VAL A 81 5.33 -8.69 3.52
N GLY A 82 4.61 -8.63 4.65
CA GLY A 82 3.52 -7.68 4.85
C GLY A 82 3.97 -6.22 4.71
N LEU A 83 5.11 -5.87 5.32
CA LEU A 83 5.74 -4.55 5.19
C LEU A 83 6.12 -4.23 3.74
N LEU A 84 6.82 -5.13 3.06
CA LEU A 84 7.22 -4.95 1.65
C LEU A 84 6.01 -4.76 0.74
N THR A 85 4.94 -5.52 0.98
CA THR A 85 3.69 -5.40 0.22
C THR A 85 3.03 -4.04 0.44
N SER A 86 3.13 -3.48 1.65
CA SER A 86 2.59 -2.15 1.97
C SER A 86 3.41 -1.00 1.41
N ILE A 87 4.70 -1.18 1.14
CA ILE A 87 5.57 -0.15 0.54
C ILE A 87 5.16 0.13 -0.91
N PHE A 88 4.76 -0.90 -1.66
CA PHE A 88 4.40 -0.75 -3.08
C PHE A 88 3.25 0.25 -3.32
N PRO A 89 2.07 0.16 -2.67
CA PRO A 89 1.01 1.14 -2.85
C PRO A 89 1.43 2.54 -2.41
N ALA A 90 2.24 2.68 -1.36
CA ALA A 90 2.75 3.98 -0.94
C ALA A 90 3.60 4.64 -2.03
N PHE A 91 4.50 3.86 -2.66
CA PHE A 91 5.31 4.35 -3.78
C PHE A 91 4.49 4.63 -5.04
N ALA A 92 3.54 3.77 -5.37
CA ALA A 92 2.68 3.94 -6.55
C ALA A 92 1.85 5.22 -6.46
N VAL A 93 1.29 5.51 -5.27
CA VAL A 93 0.54 6.75 -5.02
C VAL A 93 1.45 7.97 -5.02
N ALA A 94 2.65 7.87 -4.43
CA ALA A 94 3.61 8.97 -4.42
C ALA A 94 4.05 9.36 -5.85
N GLN A 95 4.37 8.38 -6.70
CA GLN A 95 4.72 8.60 -8.12
C GLN A 95 3.57 9.29 -8.86
N ALA A 96 2.36 8.74 -8.77
CA ALA A 96 1.17 9.35 -9.39
C ALA A 96 0.90 10.78 -8.90
N GLY A 97 1.20 11.06 -7.62
CA GLY A 97 1.14 12.40 -7.04
C GLY A 97 2.18 13.35 -7.62
N VAL A 98 3.42 12.90 -7.85
CA VAL A 98 4.50 13.70 -8.44
C VAL A 98 4.22 14.05 -9.90
N GLU A 99 3.79 13.08 -10.72
CA GLU A 99 3.42 13.33 -12.12
C GLU A 99 2.33 14.41 -12.25
N ARG A 100 1.31 14.38 -11.38
CA ARG A 100 0.20 15.34 -11.42
C ARG A 100 0.52 16.65 -10.72
N GLY A 101 1.27 16.63 -9.62
CA GLY A 101 1.80 17.84 -8.98
C GLY A 101 2.64 18.67 -9.94
N GLY A 102 3.43 17.99 -10.79
CA GLY A 102 4.18 18.61 -11.87
C GLY A 102 3.32 19.26 -12.96
N GLN A 103 2.10 18.75 -13.20
CA GLN A 103 1.15 19.28 -14.19
C GLN A 103 0.21 20.37 -13.62
N LEU A 104 0.04 20.44 -12.31
CA LEU A 104 -0.76 21.46 -11.63
C LEU A 104 -0.15 22.86 -11.76
N ILE A 105 1.17 22.97 -11.62
CA ILE A 105 1.91 24.24 -11.75
C ILE A 105 1.70 24.88 -13.13
N PRO A 106 1.97 24.19 -14.26
CA PRO A 106 1.76 24.77 -15.59
C PRO A 106 0.29 25.07 -15.88
N TRP A 107 -0.66 24.25 -15.39
CA TRP A 107 -2.09 24.55 -15.52
C TRP A 107 -2.44 25.90 -14.87
N ILE A 108 -2.03 26.12 -13.61
CA ILE A 108 -2.25 27.39 -12.90
C ILE A 108 -1.63 28.57 -13.67
N LEU A 109 -0.41 28.41 -14.19
CA LEU A 109 0.27 29.44 -14.97
C LEU A 109 -0.47 29.79 -16.28
N GLU A 110 -1.07 28.81 -16.93
CA GLU A 110 -1.86 29.03 -18.15
C GLU A 110 -3.14 29.83 -17.87
N TRP A 111 -3.82 29.57 -16.75
CA TRP A 111 -4.96 30.38 -16.29
C TRP A 111 -4.55 31.80 -15.94
N ILE A 112 -3.41 31.99 -15.27
CA ILE A 112 -2.89 33.32 -14.93
C ILE A 112 -2.59 34.11 -16.21
N ASN A 113 -1.89 33.50 -17.17
CA ASN A 113 -1.60 34.15 -18.45
C ASN A 113 -2.88 34.50 -19.22
N THR A 114 -3.87 33.60 -19.22
CA THR A 114 -5.17 33.86 -19.85
C THR A 114 -5.91 35.01 -19.16
N ALA A 115 -5.91 35.05 -17.83
CA ALA A 115 -6.54 36.13 -17.07
C ALA A 115 -5.86 37.49 -17.34
N ILE A 116 -4.52 37.51 -17.39
CA ILE A 116 -3.75 38.72 -17.72
C ILE A 116 -4.04 39.18 -19.16
N ALA A 117 -4.20 38.25 -20.11
CA ALA A 117 -4.51 38.58 -21.50
C ALA A 117 -5.93 39.14 -21.72
N VAL A 118 -6.85 38.88 -20.78
CA VAL A 118 -8.25 39.36 -20.82
C VAL A 118 -8.45 40.65 -20.01
N LEU A 119 -7.49 41.00 -19.15
CA LEU A 119 -7.47 42.28 -18.43
C LEU A 119 -6.91 43.37 -19.36
N PRO A 120 -7.59 44.53 -19.52
CA PRO A 120 -7.19 45.60 -20.42
C PRO A 120 -5.92 46.34 -20.00
#